data_AF-A0A6I9Z6L0-F1
#
_entry.id   AF-A0A6I9Z6L0-F1
#
_cell.length_a   1.000
_cell.length_b   1.000
_cell.length_c   1.000
_cell.angle_alpha   90.00
_cell.angle_beta   90.00
_cell.angle_gamma   90.00
#
_symmetry.space_group_name_H-M   'P 1'
#
loop_
_entity.id
_entity.type
_entity.pdbx_description
1 polymer ?
#
loop_
_entity_poly.entity_id
_entity_poly.type
_entity_poly.pdbx_seq_one_letter_code
_entity_poly.pdbx_strand_id
1 'polypeptide(L)'
;MALLRKAPDGVLDLNEVAKTLGVRKRRVYDITNVLDGIDLIQKRSKNHIQWIGNSLDQLIGKAPEQQKLKEELSDLSVMEEALDELIKNCAHQIFELTDDKENAKLAYVTYQDIRSIQAFQEQIVIAIRAPEETKLEIPVPKDDHIEVHVKSTKGPIDVYLCEVEKENPGAETCEDMDLSISNETEASFYPDEVRSPTEEKKPFEMPD
;
A
#
# COMPACT_ATOMS: atom_id res chain seq x y z
N MET A 1 -39.02 -15.89 -18.76
CA MET A 1 -39.61 -14.54 -18.56
C MET A 1 -40.87 -14.26 -19.38
N ALA A 2 -41.01 -14.77 -20.62
CA ALA A 2 -42.17 -14.43 -21.47
C ALA A 2 -43.54 -14.91 -20.93
N LEU A 3 -43.60 -16.09 -20.28
CA LEU A 3 -44.82 -16.60 -19.65
C LEU A 3 -45.22 -15.80 -18.40
N LEU A 4 -44.23 -15.41 -17.59
CA LEU A 4 -44.43 -14.64 -16.37
C LEU A 4 -44.93 -13.21 -16.67
N ARG A 5 -44.44 -12.57 -17.74
CA ARG A 5 -44.89 -11.23 -18.17
C ARG A 5 -46.28 -11.21 -18.81
N LYS A 6 -46.81 -12.37 -19.24
CA LYS A 6 -48.13 -12.47 -19.88
C LYS A 6 -49.25 -12.83 -18.90
N ALA A 7 -48.91 -13.34 -17.71
CA ALA A 7 -49.88 -13.76 -16.71
C ALA A 7 -50.29 -12.59 -15.80
N PRO A 8 -51.59 -12.32 -15.59
CA PRO A 8 -52.06 -11.33 -14.63
C PRO A 8 -51.66 -11.76 -13.20
N ASP A 9 -51.20 -10.81 -12.39
CA ASP A 9 -50.78 -10.98 -10.99
C ASP A 9 -49.64 -12.00 -10.73
N GLY A 10 -48.89 -12.37 -11.79
CA GLY A 10 -47.79 -13.32 -11.68
C GLY A 10 -48.22 -14.75 -11.37
N VAL A 11 -49.51 -15.08 -11.58
CA VAL A 11 -50.08 -16.42 -11.32
C VAL A 11 -50.02 -17.26 -12.60
N LEU A 12 -49.31 -18.38 -12.54
CA LEU A 12 -49.12 -19.30 -13.66
C LEU A 12 -49.90 -20.60 -13.44
N ASP A 13 -50.71 -20.99 -14.42
CA ASP A 13 -51.29 -22.34 -14.49
C ASP A 13 -50.26 -23.34 -15.04
N LEU A 14 -49.97 -24.37 -14.24
CA LEU A 14 -49.07 -25.46 -14.59
C LEU A 14 -49.50 -26.21 -15.86
N ASN A 15 -50.80 -26.25 -16.19
CA ASN A 15 -51.31 -26.85 -17.42
C ASN A 15 -50.93 -26.02 -18.66
N GLU A 16 -51.08 -24.70 -18.56
CA GLU A 16 -50.77 -23.77 -19.64
C GLU A 16 -49.26 -23.71 -19.88
N VAL A 17 -48.47 -23.71 -18.80
CA VAL A 17 -47.01 -23.77 -18.85
C VAL A 17 -46.53 -25.06 -19.52
N ALA A 18 -47.11 -26.21 -19.16
CA ALA A 18 -46.79 -27.50 -19.79
C ALA A 18 -47.09 -27.49 -21.30
N LYS A 19 -48.24 -26.92 -21.70
CA LYS A 19 -48.63 -26.77 -23.11
C LYS A 19 -47.70 -25.83 -23.87
N THR A 20 -47.37 -24.68 -23.27
CA THR A 20 -46.57 -23.63 -23.93
C THR A 20 -45.10 -24.03 -24.08
N LEU A 21 -44.55 -24.70 -23.07
CA LEU A 21 -43.18 -25.23 -23.13
C LEU A 21 -43.09 -26.56 -23.88
N GLY A 22 -44.22 -27.17 -24.25
CA GLY A 22 -44.25 -28.48 -24.93
C GLY A 22 -43.71 -29.63 -24.08
N VAL A 23 -43.73 -29.49 -22.76
CA VAL A 23 -43.16 -30.47 -21.82
C VAL A 23 -44.25 -31.15 -20.99
N ARG A 24 -43.95 -32.37 -20.50
CA ARG A 24 -44.84 -33.09 -19.59
C ARG A 24 -44.89 -32.38 -18.22
N LYS A 25 -46.04 -32.44 -17.53
CA LYS A 25 -46.23 -31.86 -16.17
C LYS A 25 -45.12 -32.23 -15.19
N ARG A 26 -44.55 -33.43 -15.30
CA ARG A 26 -43.43 -33.88 -14.46
C ARG A 26 -42.22 -32.95 -14.51
N ARG A 27 -41.89 -32.38 -15.68
CA ARG A 27 -40.76 -31.46 -15.87
C ARG A 27 -41.04 -30.07 -15.32
N VAL A 28 -42.30 -29.65 -15.36
CA VAL A 28 -42.72 -28.41 -14.70
C VAL A 28 -42.45 -28.51 -13.20
N TYR A 29 -42.72 -29.66 -12.57
CA TYR A 29 -42.43 -29.86 -11.14
C TYR A 29 -40.95 -29.81 -10.79
N ASP A 30 -40.06 -30.33 -11.65
CA ASP A 30 -38.62 -30.22 -11.39
C ASP A 30 -38.19 -28.75 -11.31
N ILE A 31 -38.71 -27.91 -12.22
CA ILE A 31 -38.41 -26.48 -12.26
C ILE A 31 -39.08 -25.76 -11.08
N THR A 32 -40.35 -26.05 -10.77
CA THR A 32 -41.02 -25.41 -9.64
C THR A 32 -40.39 -25.77 -8.32
N ASN A 33 -39.92 -27.01 -8.13
CA ASN A 33 -39.27 -27.40 -6.87
C ASN A 33 -37.95 -26.66 -6.65
N VAL A 34 -37.18 -26.45 -7.73
CA VAL A 34 -35.97 -25.62 -7.65
C VAL A 34 -36.33 -24.19 -7.31
N LEU A 35 -37.32 -23.60 -8.00
CA LEU A 35 -37.76 -22.22 -7.78
C LEU A 35 -38.40 -22.00 -6.40
N ASP A 36 -39.10 -23.00 -5.88
CA ASP A 36 -39.69 -23.02 -4.52
C ASP A 36 -38.59 -23.17 -3.48
N GLY A 37 -37.56 -23.99 -3.75
CA GLY A 37 -36.39 -24.14 -2.88
C GLY A 37 -35.47 -22.92 -2.79
N ILE A 38 -35.62 -21.95 -3.70
CA ILE A 38 -34.96 -20.64 -3.65
C ILE A 38 -35.96 -19.49 -3.36
N ASP A 39 -37.16 -19.84 -2.89
CA ASP A 39 -38.22 -18.90 -2.47
C ASP A 39 -38.66 -17.89 -3.55
N LEU A 40 -38.55 -18.25 -4.84
CA LEU A 40 -38.99 -17.38 -5.94
C LEU A 40 -40.45 -17.62 -6.36
N ILE A 41 -41.13 -18.65 -5.84
CA ILE A 41 -42.54 -18.92 -6.15
C ILE A 41 -43.33 -19.34 -4.90
N GLN A 42 -44.64 -19.12 -4.90
CA GLN A 42 -45.59 -19.66 -3.94
C GLN A 42 -46.55 -20.61 -4.61
N LYS A 43 -46.91 -21.67 -3.89
CA LYS A 43 -48.06 -22.48 -4.25
C LYS A 43 -49.37 -21.80 -3.84
N ARG A 44 -50.16 -21.35 -4.81
CA ARG A 44 -51.52 -20.81 -4.57
C ARG A 44 -52.59 -21.89 -4.58
N SER A 45 -52.50 -22.87 -5.48
CA SER A 45 -53.41 -24.02 -5.54
C SER A 45 -52.79 -25.23 -6.27
N LYS A 46 -53.52 -26.35 -6.39
CA LYS A 46 -53.03 -27.61 -7.00
C LYS A 46 -52.52 -27.45 -8.43
N ASN A 47 -53.00 -26.45 -9.18
CA ASN A 47 -52.56 -26.16 -10.55
C ASN A 47 -52.01 -24.74 -10.74
N HIS A 48 -51.98 -23.91 -9.70
CA HIS A 48 -51.54 -22.52 -9.81
C HIS A 48 -50.38 -22.24 -8.87
N ILE A 49 -49.31 -21.71 -9.46
CA ILE A 49 -48.18 -21.13 -8.71
C ILE A 49 -48.21 -19.62 -8.93
N GLN A 50 -47.79 -18.86 -7.93
CA GLN A 50 -47.54 -17.44 -8.09
C GLN A 50 -46.05 -17.21 -8.01
N TRP A 51 -45.53 -16.35 -8.86
CA TRP A 51 -44.17 -15.86 -8.74
C TRP A 51 -44.09 -14.83 -7.59
N ILE A 52 -43.33 -15.13 -6.55
CA ILE A 52 -43.04 -14.18 -5.44
C ILE A 52 -41.65 -13.58 -5.57
N GLY A 53 -40.77 -14.25 -6.31
CA GLY A 53 -39.36 -13.94 -6.41
C GLY A 53 -39.18 -12.51 -6.87
N ASN A 54 -38.83 -11.64 -5.93
CA ASN A 54 -38.63 -10.20 -6.06
C ASN A 54 -39.39 -9.68 -7.29
N SER A 55 -40.71 -9.46 -7.15
CA SER A 55 -41.51 -8.82 -8.20
C SER A 55 -40.62 -7.78 -8.87
N LEU A 56 -40.52 -7.79 -10.20
CA LEU A 56 -39.73 -6.77 -10.91
C LEU A 56 -40.12 -5.35 -10.43
N ASP A 57 -41.35 -5.22 -9.90
CA ASP A 57 -41.88 -4.08 -9.15
C ASP A 57 -41.19 -3.71 -7.82
N GLN A 58 -40.57 -4.62 -7.07
CA GLN A 58 -39.71 -4.27 -5.93
C GLN A 58 -38.31 -3.82 -6.38
N LEU A 59 -37.87 -4.19 -7.59
CA LEU A 59 -36.74 -3.51 -8.24
C LEU A 59 -37.13 -2.10 -8.72
N ILE A 60 -38.39 -1.90 -9.10
CA ILE A 60 -38.96 -0.57 -9.43
C ILE A 60 -39.30 0.23 -8.14
N GLY A 61 -39.61 -0.43 -7.02
CA GLY A 61 -39.95 0.17 -5.73
C GLY A 61 -38.74 0.46 -4.84
N LYS A 62 -37.60 -0.21 -5.07
CA LYS A 62 -36.27 0.21 -4.61
C LYS A 62 -35.61 1.21 -5.54
N ALA A 63 -36.25 1.57 -6.66
CA ALA A 63 -35.75 2.62 -7.54
C ALA A 63 -35.43 3.94 -6.82
N PRO A 64 -36.23 4.48 -5.88
CA PRO A 64 -35.87 5.73 -5.22
C PRO A 64 -34.63 5.61 -4.33
N GLU A 65 -34.49 4.54 -3.56
CA GLU A 65 -33.29 4.31 -2.73
C GLU A 65 -32.05 4.03 -3.60
N GLN A 66 -32.21 3.23 -4.67
CA GLN A 66 -31.12 2.97 -5.62
C GLN A 66 -30.77 4.21 -6.45
N GLN A 67 -31.74 5.08 -6.76
CA GLN A 67 -31.50 6.36 -7.44
C GLN A 67 -30.76 7.31 -6.49
N LYS A 68 -31.21 7.43 -5.24
CA LYS A 68 -30.52 8.23 -4.23
C LYS A 68 -29.08 7.76 -4.00
N LEU A 69 -28.87 6.45 -3.86
CA LEU A 69 -27.52 5.89 -3.72
C LEU A 69 -26.67 6.12 -4.99
N LYS A 70 -27.28 6.07 -6.18
CA LYS A 70 -26.57 6.39 -7.43
C LYS A 70 -26.21 7.87 -7.54
N GLU A 71 -27.09 8.76 -7.08
CA GLU A 71 -26.82 10.19 -6.98
C GLU A 71 -25.69 10.44 -5.98
N GLU A 72 -25.76 9.87 -4.77
CA GLU A 72 -24.69 9.96 -3.77
C GLU A 72 -23.35 9.43 -4.31
N LEU A 73 -23.35 8.30 -5.04
CA LEU A 73 -22.13 7.78 -5.68
C LEU A 73 -21.61 8.71 -6.78
N SER A 74 -22.51 9.33 -7.55
CA SER A 74 -22.12 10.31 -8.57
C SER A 74 -21.51 11.56 -7.93
N ASP A 75 -22.12 12.06 -6.87
CA ASP A 75 -21.62 13.23 -6.12
C ASP A 75 -20.26 12.94 -5.49
N LEU A 76 -20.11 11.75 -4.89
CA LEU A 76 -18.83 11.31 -4.33
C LEU A 76 -17.76 11.15 -5.41
N SER A 77 -18.11 10.63 -6.59
CA SER A 77 -17.17 10.51 -7.71
C SER A 77 -16.70 11.87 -8.22
N VAL A 78 -17.59 12.86 -8.29
CA VAL A 78 -17.21 14.24 -8.67
C VAL A 78 -16.33 14.88 -7.61
N MET A 79 -16.63 14.64 -6.32
CA MET A 79 -15.80 15.13 -5.22
C MET A 79 -14.41 14.49 -5.22
N GLU A 80 -14.31 13.18 -5.49
CA GLU A 80 -13.03 12.47 -5.63
C GLU A 80 -12.21 13.05 -6.78
N GLU A 81 -12.83 13.24 -7.96
CA GLU A 81 -12.14 13.82 -9.12
C GLU A 81 -11.64 15.25 -8.84
N ALA A 82 -12.42 16.07 -8.13
CA ALA A 82 -12.01 17.41 -7.72
C ALA A 82 -10.84 17.37 -6.72
N LEU A 83 -10.84 16.43 -5.76
CA LEU A 83 -9.75 16.26 -4.81
C LEU A 83 -8.47 15.78 -5.51
N ASP A 84 -8.58 14.85 -6.44
CA ASP A 84 -7.44 14.37 -7.22
C ASP A 84 -6.84 15.49 -8.08
N GLU A 85 -7.67 16.36 -8.66
CA GLU A 85 -7.20 17.54 -9.39
C GLU A 85 -6.45 18.50 -8.46
N LEU A 86 -6.96 18.75 -7.25
CA LEU A 86 -6.29 19.59 -6.26
C LEU A 86 -4.96 19.00 -5.80
N ILE A 87 -4.91 17.69 -5.52
CA ILE A 87 -3.67 16.99 -5.14
C ILE A 87 -2.65 17.10 -6.27
N LYS A 88 -3.07 16.87 -7.51
CA LYS A 88 -2.21 17.00 -8.69
C LYS A 88 -1.67 18.42 -8.84
N ASN A 89 -2.52 19.42 -8.69
CA ASN A 89 -2.13 20.83 -8.81
C ASN A 89 -1.15 21.24 -7.70
N CYS A 90 -1.39 20.79 -6.46
CA CYS A 90 -0.47 21.03 -5.35
C CYS A 90 0.88 20.33 -5.56
N ALA A 91 0.87 19.07 -5.99
CA ALA A 91 2.10 18.33 -6.29
C ALA A 91 2.90 19.01 -7.42
N HIS A 92 2.21 19.51 -8.45
CA HIS A 92 2.85 20.25 -9.55
C HIS A 92 3.50 21.54 -9.06
N GLN A 93 2.80 22.33 -8.24
CA GLN A 93 3.35 23.57 -7.68
C GLN A 93 4.59 23.31 -6.81
N ILE A 94 4.56 22.26 -5.97
CA ILE A 94 5.73 21.89 -5.16
C ILE A 94 6.89 21.49 -6.07
N PHE A 95 6.62 20.72 -7.13
CA PHE A 95 7.64 20.31 -8.09
C PHE A 95 8.26 21.52 -8.82
N GLU A 96 7.46 22.44 -9.34
CA GLU A 96 7.94 23.65 -10.00
C GLU A 96 8.81 24.50 -9.06
N LEU A 97 8.40 24.64 -7.79
CA LEU A 97 9.16 25.39 -6.80
C LEU A 97 10.48 24.71 -6.42
N THR A 98 10.52 23.38 -6.40
CA THR A 98 11.70 22.60 -5.96
C THR A 98 12.68 22.28 -7.08
N ASP A 99 12.23 22.17 -8.34
CA ASP A 99 13.09 21.92 -9.51
C ASP A 99 13.73 23.22 -10.05
N ASP A 100 13.21 24.39 -9.68
CA ASP A 100 13.82 25.67 -10.03
C ASP A 100 15.21 25.82 -9.36
N LYS A 101 16.24 25.99 -10.20
CA LYS A 101 17.64 26.14 -9.80
C LYS A 101 17.91 27.37 -8.94
N GLU A 102 17.14 28.44 -9.10
CA GLU A 102 17.30 29.64 -8.27
C GLU A 102 16.70 29.41 -6.88
N ASN A 103 15.56 28.72 -6.79
CA ASN A 103 14.97 28.33 -5.52
C ASN A 103 15.84 27.29 -4.80
N ALA A 104 16.45 26.35 -5.53
CA ALA A 104 17.35 25.36 -4.96
C ALA A 104 18.55 25.99 -4.21
N LYS A 105 19.04 27.15 -4.66
CA LYS A 105 20.12 27.89 -3.97
C LYS A 105 19.63 28.56 -2.68
N LEU A 106 18.35 28.88 -2.59
CA LEU A 106 17.73 29.56 -1.45
C LEU A 106 17.08 28.58 -0.47
N ALA A 107 16.96 27.30 -0.83
CA ALA A 107 16.39 26.24 0.00
C ALA A 107 17.38 25.75 1.07
N TYR A 108 17.77 26.64 1.98
CA TYR A 108 18.58 26.31 3.16
C TYR A 108 17.95 26.87 4.42
N VAL A 109 18.34 26.30 5.56
CA VAL A 109 17.98 26.81 6.89
C VAL A 109 19.26 27.22 7.61
N THR A 110 19.21 28.29 8.38
CA THR A 110 20.34 28.72 9.20
C THR A 110 20.27 28.07 10.58
N TYR A 111 21.42 28.05 11.27
CA TYR A 111 21.47 27.61 12.66
C TYR A 111 20.54 28.45 13.57
N GLN A 112 20.42 29.75 13.30
CA GLN A 112 19.54 30.65 14.05
C GLN A 112 18.06 30.27 13.88
N ASP A 113 17.66 29.83 12.68
CA ASP A 113 16.29 29.39 12.42
C ASP A 113 15.97 28.12 13.21
N ILE A 114 16.88 27.14 13.21
CA ILE A 114 16.73 25.89 13.97
C ILE A 114 16.66 26.19 15.48
N ARG A 115 17.50 27.09 15.99
CA ARG A 115 17.51 27.50 17.40
C ARG A 115 16.26 28.26 17.83
N SER A 116 15.63 28.99 16.91
CA SER A 116 14.40 29.74 17.21
C SER A 116 13.21 28.82 17.56
N ILE A 117 13.29 27.54 17.19
CA ILE A 117 12.24 26.55 17.44
C ILE A 117 12.27 26.16 18.92
N GLN A 118 11.22 26.52 19.65
CA GLN A 118 11.09 26.25 21.09
C GLN A 118 11.22 24.77 21.44
N ALA A 119 10.79 23.88 20.55
CA ALA A 119 10.85 22.44 20.74
C ALA A 119 12.29 21.87 20.83
N PHE A 120 13.29 22.60 20.34
CA PHE A 120 14.70 22.17 20.34
C PHE A 120 15.56 22.89 21.38
N GLN A 121 14.94 23.68 22.27
CA GLN A 121 15.68 24.34 23.35
C GLN A 121 16.27 23.28 24.29
N GLU A 122 17.55 23.47 24.64
CA GLU A 122 18.33 22.60 25.55
C GLU A 122 18.51 21.15 25.07
N GLN A 123 18.27 20.86 23.80
CA GLN A 123 18.45 19.54 23.20
C GLN A 123 19.62 19.53 22.20
N ILE A 124 20.23 18.35 22.03
CA ILE A 124 21.23 18.11 20.98
C ILE A 124 20.48 17.91 19.66
N VAL A 125 20.75 18.77 18.68
CA VAL A 125 20.17 18.67 17.34
C VAL A 125 21.22 18.17 16.36
N ILE A 126 20.90 17.06 15.68
CA ILE A 126 21.75 16.45 14.65
C ILE A 126 21.02 16.60 13.31
N ALA A 127 21.60 17.33 12.37
CA ALA A 127 21.07 17.49 11.03
C ALA A 127 21.72 16.46 10.10
N ILE A 128 20.91 15.59 9.49
CA ILE A 128 21.36 14.53 8.59
C ILE A 128 20.93 14.88 7.17
N ARG A 129 21.88 15.05 6.26
CA ARG A 129 21.64 15.20 4.83
C ARG A 129 22.03 13.91 4.12
N ALA A 130 21.03 13.23 3.58
CA ALA A 130 21.21 11.95 2.90
C ALA A 130 20.52 11.98 1.52
N PRO A 131 21.03 11.23 0.53
CA PRO A 131 20.40 11.15 -0.78
C PRO A 131 19.09 10.35 -0.70
N GLU A 132 18.35 10.36 -1.80
CA GLU A 132 17.12 9.59 -1.96
C GLU A 132 17.30 8.10 -1.64
N GLU A 133 16.20 7.46 -1.19
CA GLU A 133 16.17 6.05 -0.77
C GLU A 133 17.06 5.67 0.43
N THR A 134 17.54 6.66 1.19
CA THR A 134 18.23 6.38 2.45
C THR A 134 17.26 5.79 3.47
N LYS A 135 17.65 4.68 4.10
CA LYS A 135 16.90 4.00 5.15
C LYS A 135 17.35 4.49 6.52
N LEU A 136 16.39 4.90 7.35
CA LEU A 136 16.58 5.26 8.75
C LEU A 136 15.88 4.23 9.62
N GLU A 137 16.64 3.48 10.41
CA GLU A 137 16.15 2.45 11.31
C GLU A 137 16.53 2.79 12.75
N ILE A 138 15.53 2.82 13.64
CA ILE A 138 15.71 3.03 15.07
C ILE A 138 15.34 1.70 15.76
N PRO A 139 16.31 0.82 16.03
CA PRO A 139 16.05 -0.43 16.74
C PRO A 139 15.48 -0.15 18.14
N VAL A 140 14.75 -1.13 18.69
CA VAL A 140 14.27 -1.06 20.07
C VAL A 140 15.47 -0.94 21.00
N PRO A 141 15.52 0.07 21.88
CA PRO A 141 16.66 0.29 22.77
C PRO A 141 16.86 -0.93 23.67
N LYS A 142 18.10 -1.43 23.70
CA LYS A 142 18.53 -2.49 24.62
C LYS A 142 19.40 -1.85 25.69
N ASP A 143 19.12 -2.18 26.96
CA ASP A 143 19.95 -1.90 28.14
C ASP A 143 20.81 -0.61 28.03
N ASP A 144 20.15 0.55 28.10
CA ASP A 144 20.73 1.90 28.28
C ASP A 144 21.32 2.67 27.07
N HIS A 145 21.18 2.20 25.83
CA HIS A 145 21.56 3.02 24.67
C HIS A 145 20.52 2.98 23.53
N ILE A 146 20.40 4.12 22.85
CA ILE A 146 19.58 4.29 21.65
C ILE A 146 20.54 4.34 20.47
N GLU A 147 20.38 3.41 19.54
CA GLU A 147 21.13 3.41 18.28
C GLU A 147 20.26 3.94 17.16
N VAL A 148 20.87 4.65 16.20
CA VAL A 148 20.20 5.14 14.99
C VAL A 148 21.03 4.65 13.80
N HIS A 149 20.44 3.76 13.00
CA HIS A 149 21.08 3.21 11.81
C HIS A 149 20.63 3.99 10.58
N VAL A 150 21.58 4.61 9.87
CA VAL A 150 21.33 5.30 8.61
C VAL A 150 22.09 4.60 7.50
N LYS A 151 21.38 4.09 6.49
CA LYS A 151 21.98 3.35 5.38
C LYS A 151 21.56 3.94 4.04
N SER A 152 22.54 4.34 3.23
CA SER A 152 22.31 4.81 1.86
C SER A 152 22.92 3.87 0.84
N THR A 153 22.27 3.75 -0.31
CA THR A 153 22.72 2.97 -1.48
C THR A 153 23.14 3.85 -2.66
N LYS A 154 22.80 5.15 -2.63
CA LYS A 154 22.90 6.07 -3.77
C LYS A 154 23.93 7.19 -3.58
N GLY A 155 24.54 7.32 -2.40
CA GLY A 155 25.56 8.34 -2.16
C GLY A 155 26.01 8.45 -0.69
N PRO A 156 26.95 9.35 -0.39
CA PRO A 156 27.41 9.63 0.97
C PRO A 156 26.32 10.32 1.79
N ILE A 157 26.40 10.17 3.11
CA ILE A 157 25.53 10.84 4.08
C ILE A 157 26.36 11.88 4.81
N ASP A 158 25.89 13.13 4.84
CA ASP A 158 26.51 14.19 5.63
C ASP A 158 25.75 14.36 6.95
N VAL A 159 26.48 14.46 8.06
CA VAL A 159 25.92 14.64 9.40
C VAL A 159 26.53 15.87 10.04
N TYR A 160 25.68 16.77 10.52
CA TYR A 160 26.06 18.03 11.16
C TYR A 160 25.52 18.07 12.58
N LEU A 161 26.38 18.40 13.53
CA LEU A 161 25.97 18.70 14.90
C LEU A 161 25.67 20.20 15.01
N CYS A 162 24.43 20.54 15.36
CA CYS A 162 24.07 21.91 15.67
C CYS A 162 24.51 22.20 17.11
N GLU A 163 25.78 22.53 17.29
CA GLU A 163 26.35 22.81 18.62
C GLU A 163 25.69 24.01 19.27
N VAL A 164 25.36 23.89 20.55
CA VAL A 164 25.03 25.04 21.39
C VAL A 164 26.35 25.63 21.84
N GLU A 165 26.81 26.71 21.20
CA GLU A 165 27.81 27.56 21.83
C GLU A 165 27.20 28.07 23.15
N LYS A 166 27.57 27.41 24.25
CA LYS A 166 27.49 28.01 25.57
C LYS A 166 28.57 29.08 25.56
N GLU A 167 28.18 30.35 25.64
CA GLU A 167 29.13 31.44 25.89
C GLU A 167 29.98 31.10 27.11
N ASN A 168 31.21 30.64 26.87
CA ASN A 168 32.29 30.68 27.85
C ASN A 168 33.09 31.95 27.53
N PRO A 169 33.06 32.99 28.39
CA PRO A 169 33.95 34.11 28.23
C PRO A 169 35.34 33.67 28.71
N GLY A 170 36.15 33.19 27.77
CA GLY A 170 37.60 33.07 27.91
C GLY A 170 38.12 31.64 28.04
N ALA A 171 38.77 31.16 26.98
CA ALA A 171 40.15 30.70 27.01
C ALA A 171 40.58 30.27 25.60
N GLU A 172 41.82 30.58 25.29
CA GLU A 172 42.52 30.38 24.03
C GLU A 172 42.69 28.90 23.68
N THR A 173 42.82 28.64 22.38
CA THR A 173 43.47 27.51 21.68
C THR A 173 43.89 26.27 22.48
N CYS A 174 43.56 25.06 22.00
CA CYS A 174 44.52 23.99 21.65
C CYS A 174 43.81 22.71 21.14
N GLU A 175 44.22 22.29 19.95
CA GLU A 175 44.56 20.92 19.50
C GLU A 175 43.56 19.74 19.69
N ASP A 176 43.14 19.24 18.53
CA ASP A 176 43.04 17.82 18.13
C ASP A 176 42.55 16.82 19.19
N MET A 177 41.27 16.44 19.09
CA MET A 177 40.73 15.27 19.79
C MET A 177 40.02 14.36 18.79
N ASP A 178 40.76 13.32 18.41
CA ASP A 178 40.41 12.22 17.53
C ASP A 178 39.11 11.52 17.99
N LEU A 179 38.05 11.61 17.18
CA LEU A 179 36.84 10.81 17.34
C LEU A 179 37.02 9.51 16.57
N SER A 180 37.32 8.43 17.30
CA SER A 180 37.53 7.10 16.75
C SER A 180 36.27 6.56 16.07
N ILE A 181 36.22 6.70 14.74
CA ILE A 181 35.28 5.99 13.86
C ILE A 181 35.83 4.59 13.63
N SER A 182 35.14 3.58 14.17
CA SER A 182 35.45 2.18 13.88
C SER A 182 34.86 1.82 12.51
N ASN A 183 35.67 1.91 11.45
CA ASN A 183 35.36 1.33 10.15
C ASN A 183 35.81 -0.13 10.12
N GLU A 184 34.90 -1.06 10.42
CA GLU A 184 35.15 -2.47 10.19
C GLU A 184 34.83 -2.82 8.73
N THR A 185 35.89 -2.88 7.91
CA THR A 185 35.85 -3.50 6.57
C THR A 185 36.41 -4.90 6.70
N GLU A 186 35.55 -5.92 6.79
CA GLU A 186 35.98 -7.31 6.64
C GLU A 186 36.29 -7.60 5.16
N ALA A 187 37.58 -7.59 4.83
CA ALA A 187 38.14 -8.28 3.68
C ALA A 187 38.88 -9.52 4.20
N SER A 188 38.26 -10.70 4.05
CA SER A 188 38.91 -11.97 4.38
C SER A 188 39.98 -12.31 3.34
N PHE A 189 41.25 -12.25 3.72
CA PHE A 189 42.35 -12.92 3.01
C PHE A 189 43.23 -13.66 4.03
N TYR A 190 43.41 -14.97 3.78
CA TYR A 190 44.14 -15.91 4.63
C TYR A 190 45.66 -15.66 4.60
N PRO A 191 46.41 -15.98 5.68
CA PRO A 191 47.85 -15.84 5.71
C PRO A 191 48.61 -17.01 5.08
N ASP A 192 49.78 -16.64 4.58
CA ASP A 192 50.78 -17.32 3.76
C ASP A 192 51.70 -18.24 4.60
N GLU A 193 52.14 -19.39 4.06
CA GLU A 193 53.43 -19.97 4.45
C GLU A 193 54.03 -20.88 3.36
N VAL A 194 55.36 -20.86 3.30
CA VAL A 194 56.23 -21.04 2.11
C VAL A 194 56.88 -22.44 2.06
N ARG A 195 57.11 -22.92 0.82
CA ARG A 195 58.13 -23.87 0.31
C ARG A 195 57.91 -25.40 0.33
N SER A 196 58.12 -25.96 -0.87
CA SER A 196 58.24 -27.35 -1.38
C SER A 196 59.48 -28.11 -0.83
N PRO A 197 59.77 -29.42 -1.12
CA PRO A 197 59.53 -30.17 -2.38
C PRO A 197 59.26 -31.71 -2.30
N THR A 198 59.09 -32.35 -3.49
CA THR A 198 59.31 -33.79 -3.83
C THR A 198 58.33 -34.82 -3.21
N GLU A 199 57.70 -35.77 -3.91
CA GLU A 199 58.25 -36.90 -4.69
C GLU A 199 57.19 -37.53 -5.63
N GLU A 200 57.67 -37.95 -6.80
CA GLU A 200 57.37 -39.13 -7.63
C GLU A 200 55.98 -39.84 -7.73
N LYS A 201 55.52 -39.89 -9.01
CA LYS A 201 55.10 -41.06 -9.82
C LYS A 201 54.00 -42.00 -9.29
N LYS A 202 52.85 -42.00 -9.99
CA LYS A 202 52.00 -43.20 -10.17
C LYS A 202 52.11 -43.72 -11.60
N PRO A 203 52.29 -45.05 -11.82
CA PRO A 203 52.37 -45.63 -13.15
C PRO A 203 50.98 -45.78 -13.79
N PHE A 204 51.03 -45.72 -15.11
CA PHE A 204 49.99 -46.02 -16.07
C PHE A 204 49.89 -47.54 -16.26
N GLU A 205 48.74 -48.16 -15.98
CA GLU A 205 48.40 -49.52 -16.44
C GLU A 205 46.89 -49.61 -16.77
N MET A 206 46.63 -49.99 -18.01
CA MET A 206 45.45 -50.67 -18.58
C MET A 206 45.98 -52.04 -19.08
N PRO A 207 45.15 -53.01 -19.51
CA PRO A 207 43.72 -53.28 -19.33
C PRO A 207 43.42 -54.76 -18.96
N ASP A 208 42.15 -55.11 -18.79
CA ASP A 208 41.43 -56.14 -19.57
C ASP A 208 39.91 -55.84 -19.53
#